data_AF-A0A7C6HTI3-F1
#
_entry.id   AF-A0A7C6HTI3-F1
#
_cell.length_a   1.000
_cell.length_b   1.000
_cell.length_c   1.000
_cell.angle_alpha   90.00
_cell.angle_beta   90.00
_cell.angle_gamma   90.00
#
_symmetry.space_group_name_H-M   'P 1'
#
loop_
_entity.id
_entity.type
_entity.pdbx_description
1 polymer ?
#
loop_
_entity_poly.entity_id
_entity_poly.type
_entity_poly.pdbx_seq_one_letter_code
_entity_poly.pdbx_strand_id
1 'polypeptide(L)'
;MGSHQPRRRQEPVPSTEGAAPDSGERFTPDRGVTAQIQEVAAARTAGWRLCVELFSPPTPDFADRLRSGDLLADLRAAVAWLGPEAERFLPVEMVLDTIVRRSRRRTHGEDLDQFTDAYRTLWPEGVVWLPRFEWMVEVCDEEADAWRRGDHEAAKVLRVGQQEYLEKELVPDFPTWAGGVDVSTTVMLYRIAARFVVTHLSFETGRDFERAIFGSSSPLGW
;
A
#
# COMPACT_ATOMS: atom_id res chain seq x y z
N MET A 1 -4.10 -42.20 -25.33
CA MET A 1 -3.39 -41.95 -26.61
C MET A 1 -3.51 -40.47 -26.93
N GLY A 2 -2.56 -39.66 -26.43
CA GLY A 2 -2.57 -38.20 -26.60
C GLY A 2 -1.59 -37.80 -27.70
N SER A 3 -2.10 -37.13 -28.72
CA SER A 3 -1.35 -36.67 -29.89
C SER A 3 -0.28 -35.65 -29.50
N HIS A 4 1.00 -36.01 -29.67
CA HIS A 4 2.12 -35.08 -29.63
C HIS A 4 2.13 -34.23 -30.90
N GLN A 5 1.86 -32.93 -30.77
CA GLN A 5 2.16 -31.97 -31.84
C GLN A 5 3.65 -31.58 -31.81
N PRO A 6 4.32 -31.55 -32.97
CA PRO A 6 5.74 -31.19 -33.05
C PRO A 6 5.95 -29.68 -32.89
N ARG A 7 6.94 -29.31 -32.05
CA ARG A 7 7.39 -27.92 -31.84
C ARG A 7 7.96 -27.35 -33.14
N ARG A 8 7.33 -26.28 -33.67
CA ARG A 8 7.89 -25.47 -34.76
C ARG A 8 9.16 -24.76 -34.26
N ARG A 9 10.25 -24.91 -35.01
CA ARG A 9 11.48 -24.10 -34.82
C ARG A 9 11.15 -22.64 -35.12
N GLN A 10 11.37 -21.76 -34.16
CA GLN A 10 11.36 -20.31 -34.39
C GLN A 10 12.66 -19.91 -35.10
N GLU A 11 12.52 -19.16 -36.19
CA GLU A 11 13.64 -18.53 -36.88
C GLU A 11 14.14 -17.31 -36.09
N PRO A 12 15.47 -17.04 -36.09
CA PRO A 12 16.02 -15.89 -35.38
C PRO A 12 15.57 -14.58 -36.01
N VAL A 13 15.02 -13.70 -35.18
CA VAL A 13 14.63 -12.33 -35.55
C VAL A 13 15.90 -11.50 -35.77
N PRO A 14 16.03 -10.77 -36.90
CA PRO A 14 17.19 -9.93 -37.16
C PRO A 14 17.24 -8.76 -36.17
N SER A 15 18.33 -8.70 -35.39
CA SER A 15 18.65 -7.59 -34.49
C SER A 15 18.91 -6.33 -35.31
N THR A 16 18.02 -5.36 -35.19
CA THR A 16 18.21 -4.01 -35.73
C THR A 16 19.00 -3.21 -34.71
N GLU A 17 20.33 -3.19 -34.84
CA GLU A 17 21.21 -2.20 -34.21
C GLU A 17 20.94 -0.82 -34.82
N GLY A 18 19.90 -0.15 -34.32
CA GLY A 18 19.68 1.28 -34.54
C GLY A 18 20.19 2.04 -33.32
N ALA A 19 21.38 2.63 -33.41
CA ALA A 19 21.87 3.59 -32.43
C ALA A 19 20.91 4.80 -32.41
N ALA A 20 20.13 4.91 -31.33
CA ALA A 20 19.25 6.06 -31.12
C ALA A 20 20.10 7.29 -30.77
N PRO A 21 19.83 8.46 -31.36
CA PRO A 21 20.53 9.70 -31.01
C PRO A 21 20.15 10.11 -29.59
N ASP A 22 21.13 10.00 -28.70
CA ASP A 22 21.12 10.50 -27.31
C ASP A 22 21.26 12.04 -27.31
N SER A 23 20.17 12.72 -27.65
CA SER A 23 20.03 14.16 -27.40
C SER A 23 19.08 14.42 -26.24
N GLY A 24 19.01 13.49 -25.28
CA GLY A 24 18.08 13.50 -24.16
C GLY A 24 18.30 14.71 -23.25
N GLU A 25 17.64 15.81 -23.56
CA GLU A 25 17.56 16.98 -22.69
C GLU A 25 17.02 16.50 -21.33
N ARG A 26 17.90 16.51 -20.31
CA ARG A 26 17.55 16.00 -18.97
C ARG A 26 16.43 16.86 -18.40
N PHE A 27 15.25 16.28 -18.30
CA PHE A 27 14.11 16.91 -17.64
C PHE A 27 14.50 17.35 -16.24
N THR A 28 14.54 18.66 -16.03
CA THR A 28 14.79 19.30 -14.74
C THR A 28 13.49 19.97 -14.30
N PRO A 29 12.75 19.39 -13.35
CA PRO A 29 11.53 20.00 -12.84
C PRO A 29 11.83 21.37 -12.22
N ASP A 30 10.89 22.30 -12.34
CA ASP A 30 10.99 23.55 -11.60
C ASP A 30 10.81 23.31 -10.09
N ARG A 31 11.03 24.36 -9.29
CA ARG A 31 10.97 24.29 -7.83
C ARG A 31 9.57 23.91 -7.32
N GLY A 32 8.51 24.37 -7.98
CA GLY A 32 7.13 24.06 -7.58
C GLY A 32 6.80 22.59 -7.83
N VAL A 33 7.15 22.09 -9.01
CA VAL A 33 7.01 20.66 -9.36
C VAL A 33 7.82 19.78 -8.41
N THR A 34 9.06 20.18 -8.10
CA THR A 34 9.93 19.42 -7.18
C THR A 34 9.32 19.33 -5.78
N ALA A 35 8.78 20.45 -5.26
CA ALA A 35 8.11 20.46 -3.94
C ALA A 35 6.88 19.53 -3.92
N GLN A 36 6.06 19.57 -4.98
CA GLN A 36 4.90 18.69 -5.09
C GLN A 36 5.31 17.21 -5.14
N ILE A 37 6.36 16.87 -5.89
CA ILE A 37 6.85 15.49 -5.95
C ILE A 37 7.40 15.03 -4.59
N GLN A 38 8.12 15.90 -3.86
CA GLN A 38 8.58 15.60 -2.50
C GLN A 38 7.42 15.32 -1.55
N GLU A 39 6.36 16.14 -1.60
CA GLU A 39 5.15 15.93 -0.79
C GLU A 39 4.47 14.60 -1.12
N VAL A 40 4.34 14.25 -2.41
CA VAL A 40 3.78 12.97 -2.84
C VAL A 40 4.64 11.79 -2.35
N ALA A 41 5.96 11.85 -2.52
CA ALA A 41 6.86 10.79 -2.05
C ALA A 41 6.79 10.59 -0.53
N ALA A 42 6.71 11.68 0.24
CA ALA A 42 6.53 11.63 1.69
C ALA A 42 5.16 11.04 2.09
N ALA A 43 4.09 11.40 1.39
CA ALA A 43 2.76 10.87 1.66
C ALA A 43 2.64 9.38 1.31
N ARG A 44 3.28 8.94 0.23
CA ARG A 44 3.39 7.51 -0.14
C ARG A 44 4.14 6.72 0.93
N THR A 45 5.24 7.25 1.43
CA THR A 45 5.97 6.67 2.58
C THR A 45 5.05 6.53 3.80
N ALA A 46 4.27 7.57 4.12
CA ALA A 46 3.31 7.53 5.23
C ALA A 46 2.25 6.45 5.02
N GLY A 47 1.76 6.27 3.79
CA GLY A 47 0.87 5.17 3.41
C GLY A 47 1.45 3.80 3.72
N TRP A 48 2.70 3.53 3.31
CA TRP A 48 3.38 2.27 3.61
C TRP A 48 3.67 2.08 5.11
N ARG A 49 3.97 3.15 5.85
CA ARG A 49 4.13 3.08 7.32
C ARG A 49 2.83 2.69 8.01
N LEU A 50 1.68 3.19 7.54
CA LEU A 50 0.38 2.74 8.02
C LEU A 50 0.13 1.26 7.71
N CYS A 51 0.56 0.76 6.55
CA CYS A 51 0.51 -0.68 6.25
C CYS A 51 1.32 -1.48 7.28
N VAL A 52 2.56 -1.06 7.58
CA VAL A 52 3.41 -1.71 8.60
C VAL A 52 2.72 -1.70 9.95
N GLU A 53 2.21 -0.55 10.39
CA GLU A 53 1.55 -0.40 11.69
C GLU A 53 0.29 -1.28 11.82
N LEU A 54 -0.58 -1.28 10.80
CA LEU A 54 -1.83 -2.03 10.80
C LEU A 54 -1.65 -3.56 10.78
N PHE A 55 -0.51 -4.05 10.28
CA PHE A 55 -0.19 -5.48 10.17
C PHE A 55 0.91 -5.94 11.15
N SER A 56 1.42 -5.05 11.98
CA SER A 56 2.31 -5.39 13.10
C SER A 56 1.50 -5.93 14.29
N PRO A 57 2.12 -6.73 15.18
CA PRO A 57 1.49 -7.10 16.43
C PRO A 57 1.04 -5.86 17.22
N PRO A 58 -0.21 -5.80 17.71
CA PRO A 58 -0.70 -4.64 18.44
C PRO A 58 0.14 -4.33 19.67
N THR A 59 0.43 -3.04 19.86
CA THR A 59 1.19 -2.52 21.00
C THR A 59 0.32 -1.58 21.84
N PRO A 60 0.72 -1.24 23.08
CA PRO A 60 0.06 -0.20 23.86
C PRO A 60 -0.05 1.15 23.13
N ASP A 61 1.01 1.54 22.40
CA ASP A 61 1.07 2.79 21.63
C ASP A 61 0.08 2.78 20.47
N PHE A 62 -0.04 1.65 19.75
CA PHE A 62 -1.05 1.48 18.70
C PHE A 62 -2.47 1.68 19.25
N ALA A 63 -2.77 1.08 20.41
CA ALA A 63 -4.07 1.25 21.06
C ALA A 63 -4.32 2.71 21.49
N ASP A 64 -3.30 3.41 21.98
CA ASP A 64 -3.41 4.83 22.33
C ASP A 64 -3.69 5.71 21.10
N ARG A 65 -2.95 5.51 19.99
CA ARG A 65 -3.15 6.25 18.73
C ARG A 65 -4.51 6.00 18.09
N LEU A 66 -5.01 4.77 18.18
CA LEU A 66 -6.36 4.45 17.72
C LEU A 66 -7.43 5.12 18.59
N ARG A 67 -7.19 5.24 19.92
CA ARG A 67 -8.12 5.88 20.86
C ARG A 67 -8.14 7.39 20.74
N SER A 68 -6.99 8.02 20.53
CA SER A 68 -6.86 9.47 20.32
C SER A 68 -7.40 9.89 18.96
N GLY A 69 -7.37 8.99 17.97
CA GLY A 69 -7.72 9.28 16.59
C GLY A 69 -6.52 9.69 15.74
N ASP A 70 -5.30 9.62 16.28
CA ASP A 70 -4.08 9.96 15.55
C ASP A 70 -3.89 9.05 14.33
N LEU A 71 -4.22 7.76 14.44
CA LEU A 71 -4.16 6.83 13.31
C LEU A 71 -5.07 7.27 12.14
N LEU A 72 -6.24 7.83 12.43
CA LEU A 72 -7.15 8.36 11.41
C LEU A 72 -6.61 9.66 10.80
N ALA A 73 -5.98 10.52 11.60
CA ALA A 73 -5.32 11.73 11.11
C ALA A 73 -4.17 11.39 10.17
N ASP A 74 -3.35 10.39 10.52
CA ASP A 74 -2.24 9.92 9.71
C ASP A 74 -2.71 9.30 8.40
N LEU A 75 -3.81 8.51 8.43
CA LEU A 75 -4.43 8.00 7.21
C LEU A 75 -4.85 9.13 6.26
N ARG A 76 -5.54 10.15 6.79
CA ARG A 76 -5.98 11.30 5.98
C ARG A 76 -4.80 12.05 5.38
N ALA A 77 -3.73 12.26 6.16
CA ALA A 77 -2.52 12.89 5.67
C ALA A 77 -1.86 12.06 4.56
N ALA A 78 -1.79 10.73 4.71
CA ALA A 78 -1.18 9.83 3.74
C ALA A 78 -1.92 9.78 2.38
N VAL A 79 -3.22 10.08 2.35
CA VAL A 79 -4.05 10.01 1.12
C VAL A 79 -4.42 11.39 0.55
N ALA A 80 -4.12 12.48 1.26
CA ALA A 80 -4.52 13.84 0.86
C ALA A 80 -4.01 14.26 -0.53
N TRP A 81 -2.85 13.75 -0.94
CA TRP A 81 -2.24 14.04 -2.24
C TRP A 81 -3.06 13.53 -3.44
N LEU A 82 -3.99 12.60 -3.22
CA LEU A 82 -4.88 12.05 -4.24
C LEU A 82 -6.02 13.01 -4.62
N GLY A 83 -6.22 14.10 -3.86
CA GLY A 83 -7.29 15.06 -4.11
C GLY A 83 -8.68 14.38 -4.09
N PRO A 84 -9.54 14.56 -5.12
CA PRO A 84 -10.85 13.93 -5.18
C PRO A 84 -10.83 12.40 -5.11
N GLU A 85 -9.76 11.75 -5.57
CA GLU A 85 -9.66 10.28 -5.55
C GLU A 85 -9.49 9.71 -4.14
N ALA A 86 -9.15 10.55 -3.16
CA ALA A 86 -9.14 10.19 -1.74
C ALA A 86 -10.52 9.73 -1.24
N GLU A 87 -11.60 10.03 -1.95
CA GLU A 87 -12.96 9.55 -1.63
C GLU A 87 -13.06 8.02 -1.53
N ARG A 88 -12.17 7.28 -2.21
CA ARG A 88 -12.08 5.80 -2.11
C ARG A 88 -11.74 5.32 -0.70
N PHE A 89 -11.11 6.16 0.12
CA PHE A 89 -10.76 5.86 1.51
C PHE A 89 -11.85 6.24 2.52
N LEU A 90 -12.90 6.97 2.11
CA LEU A 90 -13.98 7.40 3.01
C LEU A 90 -14.58 6.25 3.85
N PRO A 91 -14.81 5.04 3.30
CA PRO A 91 -15.37 3.99 4.13
C PRO A 91 -14.41 3.48 5.20
N VAL A 92 -13.10 3.47 4.92
CA VAL A 92 -12.05 3.16 5.90
C VAL A 92 -12.06 4.21 7.00
N GLU A 93 -12.15 5.49 6.64
CA GLU A 93 -12.23 6.60 7.60
C GLU A 93 -13.46 6.50 8.52
N MET A 94 -14.65 6.24 7.97
CA MET A 94 -15.89 6.12 8.73
C MET A 94 -15.82 5.00 9.77
N VAL A 95 -15.18 3.88 9.40
CA VAL A 95 -14.98 2.75 10.29
C VAL A 95 -13.98 3.09 11.39
N LEU A 96 -12.83 3.70 11.07
CA LEU A 96 -11.85 4.13 12.06
C LEU A 96 -12.47 5.13 13.05
N ASP A 97 -13.24 6.11 12.57
CA ASP A 97 -13.97 7.05 13.43
C ASP A 97 -14.96 6.32 14.37
N THR A 98 -15.64 5.29 13.86
CA THR A 98 -16.53 4.45 14.69
C THR A 98 -15.75 3.69 15.76
N ILE A 99 -14.57 3.15 15.43
CA ILE A 99 -13.68 2.48 16.37
C ILE A 99 -13.20 3.47 17.43
N VAL A 100 -12.74 4.66 17.06
CA VAL A 100 -12.32 5.74 17.98
C VAL A 100 -13.45 6.05 18.97
N ARG A 101 -14.67 6.28 18.48
CA ARG A 101 -15.84 6.58 19.31
C ARG A 101 -16.21 5.43 20.26
N ARG A 102 -16.12 4.18 19.80
CA ARG A 102 -16.38 2.99 20.63
C ARG A 102 -15.31 2.83 21.72
N SER A 103 -14.05 3.06 21.37
CA SER A 103 -12.90 2.88 22.28
C SER A 103 -13.00 3.81 23.49
N ARG A 104 -13.58 5.02 23.34
CA ARG A 104 -13.87 5.92 24.48
C ARG A 104 -14.74 5.31 25.59
N ARG A 105 -15.48 4.24 25.31
CA ARG A 105 -16.35 3.54 26.29
C ARG A 105 -15.70 2.28 26.86
N ARG A 106 -14.47 1.98 26.45
CA ARG A 106 -13.68 0.82 26.86
C ARG A 106 -12.40 1.29 27.53
N THR A 107 -11.83 0.42 28.34
CA THR A 107 -10.49 0.61 28.88
C THR A 107 -9.45 0.37 27.79
N HIS A 108 -8.25 0.93 27.98
CA HIS A 108 -7.12 0.70 27.09
C HIS A 108 -6.77 -0.79 26.97
N GLY A 109 -6.75 -1.52 28.10
CA GLY A 109 -6.50 -2.95 28.14
C GLY A 109 -7.51 -3.77 27.34
N GLU A 110 -8.82 -3.45 27.44
CA GLU A 110 -9.85 -4.17 26.67
C GLU A 110 -9.70 -4.01 25.16
N ASP A 111 -9.26 -2.84 24.69
CA ASP A 111 -9.00 -2.63 23.26
C ASP A 111 -7.73 -3.38 22.83
N LEU A 112 -6.65 -3.29 23.61
CA LEU A 112 -5.39 -3.99 23.34
C LEU A 112 -5.59 -5.51 23.31
N ASP A 113 -6.31 -6.08 24.28
CA ASP A 113 -6.61 -7.51 24.36
C ASP A 113 -7.41 -7.96 23.14
N GLN A 114 -8.46 -7.21 22.76
CA GLN A 114 -9.27 -7.53 21.59
C GLN A 114 -8.42 -7.58 20.30
N PHE A 115 -7.58 -6.58 20.06
CA PHE A 115 -6.77 -6.54 18.85
C PHE A 115 -5.67 -7.60 18.87
N THR A 116 -5.08 -7.87 20.03
CA THR A 116 -4.05 -8.90 20.21
C THR A 116 -4.60 -10.29 19.96
N ASP A 117 -5.78 -10.62 20.51
CA ASP A 117 -6.42 -11.92 20.32
C ASP A 117 -6.81 -12.15 18.86
N ALA A 118 -7.36 -11.13 18.21
CA ALA A 118 -7.68 -11.19 16.79
C ALA A 118 -6.42 -11.28 15.91
N TYR A 119 -5.33 -10.58 16.26
CA TYR A 119 -4.04 -10.69 15.56
C TYR A 119 -3.52 -12.12 15.59
N ARG A 120 -3.45 -12.73 16.79
CA ARG A 120 -2.95 -14.10 16.99
C ARG A 120 -3.80 -15.14 16.28
N THR A 121 -5.11 -14.90 16.19
CA THR A 121 -6.04 -15.77 15.47
C THR A 121 -5.80 -15.71 13.96
N LEU A 122 -5.60 -14.52 13.40
CA LEU A 122 -5.37 -14.34 11.96
C LEU A 122 -3.97 -14.76 11.53
N TRP A 123 -2.96 -14.46 12.37
CA TRP A 123 -1.56 -14.58 12.03
C TRP A 123 -0.76 -15.21 13.18
N PRO A 124 -0.98 -16.49 13.49
CA PRO A 124 -0.27 -17.18 14.57
C PRO A 124 1.24 -17.21 14.37
N GLU A 125 1.71 -17.16 13.12
CA GLU A 125 3.12 -17.13 12.72
C GLU A 125 3.59 -15.71 12.30
N GLY A 126 2.75 -14.70 12.50
CA GLY A 126 2.97 -13.33 12.02
C GLY A 126 2.54 -13.10 10.57
N VAL A 127 2.57 -11.84 10.14
CA VAL A 127 2.15 -11.43 8.80
C VAL A 127 3.31 -11.59 7.81
N VAL A 128 3.17 -12.56 6.90
CA VAL A 128 4.15 -12.85 5.82
C VAL A 128 4.48 -11.65 4.91
N TRP A 129 3.59 -10.67 4.83
CA TRP A 129 3.76 -9.46 4.00
C TRP A 129 4.53 -8.33 4.69
N LEU A 130 4.71 -8.39 6.01
CA LEU A 130 5.29 -7.29 6.78
C LEU A 130 6.69 -6.87 6.29
N PRO A 131 7.63 -7.79 6.02
CA PRO A 131 8.95 -7.40 5.50
C PRO A 131 8.90 -6.67 4.15
N ARG A 132 7.86 -6.92 3.34
CA ARG A 132 7.70 -6.26 2.04
C ARG A 132 7.19 -4.82 2.19
N PHE A 133 6.33 -4.58 3.19
CA PHE A 133 5.88 -3.23 3.53
C PHE A 133 7.02 -2.42 4.13
N GLU A 134 7.81 -3.02 5.02
CA GLU A 134 9.01 -2.39 5.59
C GLU A 134 9.99 -1.97 4.49
N TRP A 135 10.26 -2.85 3.52
CA TRP A 135 11.08 -2.52 2.36
C TRP A 135 10.51 -1.35 1.55
N MET A 136 9.19 -1.32 1.31
CA MET A 136 8.55 -0.19 0.61
C MET A 136 8.69 1.12 1.39
N VAL A 137 8.58 1.10 2.73
CA VAL A 137 8.84 2.29 3.55
C VAL A 137 10.26 2.81 3.33
N GLU A 138 11.25 1.93 3.46
CA GLU A 138 12.67 2.28 3.30
C GLU A 138 12.95 2.91 1.92
N VAL A 139 12.49 2.28 0.84
CA VAL A 139 12.77 2.76 -0.52
C VAL A 139 11.98 4.02 -0.87
N CYS A 140 10.77 4.21 -0.32
CA CYS A 140 10.03 5.47 -0.48
C CYS A 140 10.66 6.62 0.33
N ASP A 141 11.19 6.34 1.53
CA ASP A 141 11.96 7.32 2.31
C ASP A 141 13.22 7.75 1.53
N GLU A 142 13.96 6.79 0.95
CA GLU A 142 15.12 7.08 0.12
C GLU A 142 14.76 7.92 -1.11
N GLU A 143 13.63 7.64 -1.76
CA GLU A 143 13.12 8.44 -2.89
C GLU A 143 12.82 9.87 -2.46
N ALA A 144 12.09 10.06 -1.36
CA ALA A 144 11.75 11.38 -0.84
C ALA A 144 13.01 12.19 -0.49
N ASP A 145 14.02 11.53 0.08
CA ASP A 145 15.32 12.14 0.38
C ASP A 145 16.12 12.51 -0.87
N ALA A 146 16.10 11.68 -1.91
CA ALA A 146 16.73 11.99 -3.20
C ALA A 146 16.10 13.23 -3.83
N TRP A 147 14.77 13.32 -3.84
CA TRP A 147 14.06 14.54 -4.27
C TRP A 147 14.42 15.76 -3.43
N ARG A 148 14.54 15.62 -2.11
CA ARG A 148 14.91 16.71 -1.19
C ARG A 148 16.30 17.28 -1.47
N ARG A 149 17.26 16.42 -1.83
CA ARG A 149 18.65 16.81 -2.15
C ARG A 149 18.84 17.25 -3.61
N GLY A 150 17.81 17.21 -4.44
CA GLY A 150 17.89 17.55 -5.86
C GLY A 150 18.52 16.46 -6.73
N ASP A 151 18.66 15.23 -6.22
CA ASP A 151 19.17 14.08 -6.98
C ASP A 151 18.01 13.40 -7.73
N HIS A 152 17.53 14.08 -8.78
CA HIS A 152 16.34 13.66 -9.52
C HIS A 152 16.53 12.34 -10.26
N GLU A 153 17.76 12.02 -10.68
CA GLU A 153 18.03 10.76 -11.38
C GLU A 153 17.99 9.57 -10.42
N ALA A 154 18.59 9.69 -9.23
CA ALA A 154 18.45 8.66 -8.20
C ALA A 154 16.97 8.45 -7.80
N ALA A 155 16.22 9.54 -7.64
CA ALA A 155 14.80 9.46 -7.29
C ALA A 155 13.96 8.73 -8.37
N LYS A 156 14.22 9.01 -9.66
CA LYS A 156 13.57 8.29 -10.78
C LYS A 156 13.93 6.80 -10.77
N VAL A 157 15.19 6.45 -10.56
CA VAL A 157 15.64 5.04 -10.49
C VAL A 157 14.94 4.31 -9.34
N LEU A 158 14.86 4.94 -8.17
CA LEU A 158 14.14 4.39 -7.02
C LEU A 158 12.65 4.18 -7.34
N ARG A 159 11.98 5.17 -7.94
CA ARG A 159 10.56 5.05 -8.32
C ARG A 159 10.30 3.91 -9.32
N VAL A 160 11.17 3.72 -10.30
CA VAL A 160 11.09 2.60 -11.25
C VAL A 160 11.29 1.27 -10.51
N GLY A 161 12.32 1.17 -9.65
CA GLY A 161 12.59 -0.03 -8.87
C GLY A 161 11.45 -0.41 -7.92
N GLN A 162 10.80 0.57 -7.29
CA GLN A 162 9.60 0.35 -6.49
C GLN A 162 8.47 -0.25 -7.34
N GLN A 163 8.21 0.29 -8.53
CA GLN A 163 7.16 -0.23 -9.41
C GLN A 163 7.46 -1.68 -9.84
N GLU A 164 8.69 -1.97 -10.24
CA GLU A 164 9.12 -3.33 -10.60
C GLU A 164 8.95 -4.29 -9.43
N TYR A 165 9.30 -3.86 -8.21
CA TYR A 165 9.12 -4.65 -7.00
C TYR A 165 7.63 -4.92 -6.71
N LEU A 166 6.78 -3.89 -6.76
CA LEU A 166 5.33 -4.05 -6.54
C LEU A 166 4.74 -5.08 -7.51
N GLU A 167 5.07 -4.96 -8.80
CA GLU A 167 4.58 -5.85 -9.86
C GLU A 167 5.05 -7.30 -9.68
N LYS A 168 6.26 -7.50 -9.17
CA LYS A 168 6.85 -8.83 -9.01
C LYS A 168 6.48 -9.49 -7.68
N GLU A 169 6.48 -8.73 -6.60
CA GLU A 169 6.49 -9.27 -5.23
C GLU A 169 5.19 -9.06 -4.47
N LEU A 170 4.37 -8.04 -4.80
CA LEU A 170 3.10 -7.77 -4.09
C LEU A 170 1.90 -8.12 -4.96
N VAL A 171 1.82 -7.56 -6.16
CA VAL A 171 0.65 -7.66 -7.05
C VAL A 171 0.17 -9.09 -7.32
N PRO A 172 1.04 -10.11 -7.51
CA PRO A 172 0.57 -11.46 -7.86
C PRO A 172 -0.34 -12.09 -6.80
N ASP A 173 -0.02 -11.90 -5.52
CA ASP A 173 -0.61 -12.69 -4.43
C ASP A 173 -1.27 -11.82 -3.34
N PHE A 174 -0.79 -10.59 -3.13
CA PHE A 174 -1.27 -9.74 -2.04
C PHE A 174 -2.77 -9.41 -2.13
N PRO A 175 -3.34 -9.00 -3.29
CA PRO A 175 -4.76 -8.67 -3.37
C PRO A 175 -5.67 -9.84 -2.97
N THR A 176 -5.33 -11.05 -3.41
CA THR A 176 -6.07 -12.27 -3.04
C THR A 176 -5.96 -12.57 -1.55
N TRP A 177 -4.75 -12.45 -0.99
CA TRP A 177 -4.52 -12.62 0.44
C TRP A 177 -5.33 -11.63 1.28
N ALA A 178 -5.34 -10.35 0.88
CA ALA A 178 -6.09 -9.30 1.55
C ALA A 178 -7.61 -9.54 1.51
N GLY A 179 -8.13 -10.03 0.37
CA GLY A 179 -9.52 -10.50 0.28
C GLY A 179 -9.83 -11.63 1.26
N GLY A 180 -8.90 -12.57 1.44
CA GLY A 180 -9.00 -13.62 2.46
C GLY A 180 -9.09 -13.06 3.88
N VAL A 181 -8.31 -12.02 4.21
CA VAL A 181 -8.36 -11.34 5.51
C VAL A 181 -9.72 -10.65 5.71
N ASP A 182 -10.23 -9.91 4.72
CA ASP A 182 -11.52 -9.19 4.78
C ASP A 182 -12.68 -10.14 5.12
N VAL A 183 -12.67 -11.35 4.54
CA VAL A 183 -13.71 -12.36 4.76
C VAL A 183 -13.53 -13.13 6.08
N SER A 184 -12.29 -13.46 6.46
CA SER A 184 -12.03 -14.36 7.59
C SER A 184 -12.09 -13.68 8.97
N THR A 185 -11.81 -12.37 9.05
CA THR A 185 -11.83 -11.66 10.32
C THR A 185 -13.23 -11.17 10.70
N THR A 186 -13.55 -11.20 11.99
CA THR A 186 -14.73 -10.52 12.57
C THR A 186 -14.37 -9.15 13.15
N VAL A 187 -13.08 -8.84 13.30
CA VAL A 187 -12.61 -7.56 13.83
C VAL A 187 -12.48 -6.56 12.70
N MET A 188 -13.32 -5.54 12.78
CA MET A 188 -13.48 -4.53 11.74
C MET A 188 -12.18 -3.79 11.38
N LEU A 189 -11.29 -3.58 12.35
CA LEU A 189 -9.96 -2.98 12.13
C LEU A 189 -9.17 -3.73 11.04
N TYR A 190 -9.13 -5.07 11.11
CA TYR A 190 -8.35 -5.86 10.15
C TYR A 190 -9.03 -5.97 8.78
N ARG A 191 -10.36 -5.88 8.71
CA ARG A 191 -11.08 -5.73 7.42
C ARG A 191 -10.66 -4.45 6.72
N ILE A 192 -10.71 -3.32 7.43
CA ILE A 192 -10.36 -2.03 6.85
C ILE A 192 -8.86 -1.89 6.60
N ALA A 193 -8.01 -2.57 7.36
CA ALA A 193 -6.58 -2.66 7.05
C ALA A 193 -6.35 -3.35 5.71
N ALA A 194 -6.99 -4.52 5.47
CA ALA A 194 -6.90 -5.21 4.19
C ALA A 194 -7.40 -4.35 3.02
N ARG A 195 -8.52 -3.66 3.20
CA ARG A 195 -9.07 -2.74 2.17
C ARG A 195 -8.15 -1.54 1.91
N PHE A 196 -7.65 -0.90 2.96
CA PHE A 196 -6.71 0.21 2.86
C PHE A 196 -5.51 -0.15 1.99
N VAL A 197 -4.85 -1.29 2.25
CA VAL A 197 -3.65 -1.65 1.49
C VAL A 197 -3.99 -2.01 0.04
N VAL A 198 -5.13 -2.66 -0.22
CA VAL A 198 -5.56 -2.94 -1.61
C VAL A 198 -5.87 -1.64 -2.37
N THR A 199 -6.54 -0.68 -1.74
CA THR A 199 -6.75 0.67 -2.32
C THR A 199 -5.42 1.36 -2.56
N HIS A 200 -4.52 1.36 -1.58
CA HIS A 200 -3.21 1.99 -1.69
C HIS A 200 -2.37 1.38 -2.82
N LEU A 201 -2.34 0.04 -2.92
CA LEU A 201 -1.69 -0.69 -4.00
C LEU A 201 -2.32 -0.39 -5.37
N SER A 202 -3.63 -0.14 -5.42
CA SER A 202 -4.34 0.25 -6.64
C SER A 202 -3.83 1.58 -7.17
N PHE A 203 -3.60 2.56 -6.28
CA PHE A 203 -3.02 3.85 -6.65
C PHE A 203 -1.53 3.74 -7.02
N GLU A 204 -0.76 2.95 -6.28
CA GLU A 204 0.67 2.77 -6.55
C GLU A 204 0.92 2.16 -7.93
N THR A 205 0.05 1.25 -8.38
CA THR A 205 0.22 0.50 -9.64
C THR A 205 -0.67 0.98 -10.78
N GLY A 206 -1.65 1.85 -10.52
CA GLY A 206 -2.67 2.27 -11.48
C GLY A 206 -3.69 1.19 -11.84
N ARG A 207 -3.78 0.09 -11.08
CA ARG A 207 -4.72 -1.03 -11.31
C ARG A 207 -5.88 -0.97 -10.33
N ASP A 208 -7.09 -1.31 -10.77
CA ASP A 208 -8.26 -1.29 -9.87
C ASP A 208 -8.47 -2.65 -9.18
N PHE A 209 -7.69 -2.91 -8.13
CA PHE A 209 -7.80 -4.17 -7.38
C PHE A 209 -9.02 -4.22 -6.47
N GLU A 210 -9.51 -3.09 -5.97
CA GLU A 210 -10.68 -3.05 -5.10
C GLU A 210 -11.89 -3.69 -5.74
N ARG A 211 -12.18 -3.32 -7.00
CA ARG A 211 -13.29 -3.90 -7.75
C ARG A 211 -13.11 -5.40 -7.98
N ALA A 212 -11.88 -5.86 -8.18
CA ALA A 212 -11.57 -7.26 -8.42
C ALA A 212 -11.70 -8.12 -7.14
N ILE A 213 -11.30 -7.58 -5.99
CA ILE A 213 -11.22 -8.32 -4.73
C ILE A 213 -12.49 -8.18 -3.89
N PHE A 214 -13.02 -6.97 -3.74
CA PHE A 214 -14.17 -6.70 -2.87
C PHE A 214 -15.49 -6.62 -3.65
N GLY A 215 -15.46 -6.49 -4.97
CA GLY A 215 -16.64 -6.30 -5.81
C GLY A 215 -17.36 -4.98 -5.50
N SER A 216 -18.68 -4.96 -5.74
CA SER A 216 -19.55 -3.82 -5.36
C SER A 216 -19.92 -3.82 -3.87
N SER A 217 -19.29 -4.68 -3.07
CA SER A 217 -19.63 -4.92 -1.67
C SER A 217 -19.23 -3.71 -0.84
N SER A 218 -20.22 -2.92 -0.42
CA SER A 218 -19.98 -1.82 0.51
C SER A 218 -19.27 -2.37 1.76
N PRO A 219 -18.19 -1.74 2.23
CA PRO A 219 -17.58 -2.08 3.53
C PRO A 219 -18.53 -1.88 4.71
N LEU A 220 -19.63 -1.15 4.51
CA LEU A 220 -20.73 -0.99 5.46
C LEU A 220 -21.88 -1.96 5.20
N GLY A 221 -21.67 -3.03 4.44
CA GLY A 221 -22.66 -4.07 4.15
C GLY A 221 -23.05 -4.87 5.39
N TRP A 222 -23.82 -4.23 6.27
CA TRP A 222 -24.61 -4.77 7.36
C TRP A 222 -26.08 -4.57 7.03
#